data_AF-A0A9E6CTF7-F1
#
_entry.id   AF-A0A9E6CTF7-F1
#
_cell.length_a   1.000
_cell.length_b   1.000
_cell.length_c   1.000
_cell.angle_alpha   90.00
_cell.angle_beta   90.00
_cell.angle_gamma   90.00
#
_symmetry.space_group_name_H-M   'P 1'
#
loop_
_entity.id
_entity.type
_entity.pdbx_description
1 polymer ?
#
loop_
_entity_poly.entity_id
_entity_poly.type
_entity_poly.pdbx_seq_one_letter_code
_entity_poly.pdbx_strand_id
1 'polypeptide(L)'
;MTLVEERISCPLGAWTGEPGHCQCCNKLIETTRRRTWCSDKCARAWQRNHIWRFARSAAKRRAKYRCVRPGCTAKRRDCEVNHLAARDGGGYGPGCHHHLDPDVKGIGGLEVLCRVHHAIVTAAQASARAASRRATREIAKTKKLKQ
;
A
#
# COMPACT_ATOMS: atom_id res chain seq x y z
N MET A 1 2.50 0.47 -15.36
CA MET A 1 2.05 -0.86 -14.91
C MET A 1 0.54 -0.89 -14.91
N THR A 2 -0.06 -1.89 -15.53
CA THR A 2 -1.49 -2.19 -15.48
C THR A 2 -1.85 -2.88 -14.16
N LEU A 3 -3.14 -2.88 -13.80
CA LEU A 3 -3.64 -3.62 -12.63
C LEU A 3 -3.44 -5.15 -12.72
N VAL A 4 -3.14 -5.68 -13.92
CA VAL A 4 -2.85 -7.11 -14.13
C VAL A 4 -1.38 -7.38 -13.85
N GLU A 5 -0.48 -6.58 -14.41
CA GLU A 5 0.97 -6.67 -14.16
C GLU A 5 1.30 -6.50 -12.68
N GLU A 6 0.65 -5.54 -12.00
CA GLU A 6 0.80 -5.33 -10.57
C GLU A 6 0.29 -6.52 -9.75
N ARG A 7 -0.74 -7.23 -10.24
CA ARG A 7 -1.27 -8.43 -9.59
C ARG A 7 -0.33 -9.62 -9.71
N ILE A 8 0.28 -9.81 -10.88
CA ILE A 8 1.24 -10.88 -11.16
C ILE A 8 2.54 -10.67 -10.36
N SER A 9 3.01 -9.42 -10.30
CA SER A 9 4.24 -9.07 -9.58
C SER A 9 4.04 -8.81 -8.07
N CYS A 10 2.81 -8.95 -7.57
CA CYS A 10 2.50 -8.66 -6.18
C CYS A 10 3.17 -9.67 -5.24
N PRO A 11 3.98 -9.24 -4.26
CA PRO A 11 4.65 -10.14 -3.31
C PRO A 11 3.69 -10.88 -2.35
N LEU A 12 2.44 -10.42 -2.22
CA LEU A 12 1.42 -11.07 -1.40
C LEU A 12 0.49 -11.99 -2.22
N GLY A 13 0.62 -11.98 -3.54
CA GLY A 13 -0.10 -12.85 -4.46
C GLY A 13 0.80 -13.97 -4.96
N ALA A 14 0.20 -15.09 -5.33
CA ALA A 14 0.89 -16.19 -6.00
C ALA A 14 0.49 -16.32 -7.47
N TRP A 15 -0.39 -15.45 -7.98
CA TRP A 15 -0.98 -15.61 -9.31
C TRP A 15 0.03 -15.35 -10.41
N THR A 16 0.17 -16.31 -11.33
CA THR A 16 1.12 -16.26 -12.43
C THR A 16 0.58 -15.58 -13.68
N GLY A 17 -0.67 -15.11 -13.67
CA GLY A 17 -1.34 -14.48 -14.81
C GLY A 17 -2.24 -15.42 -15.60
N GLU A 18 -2.25 -16.71 -15.28
CA GLU A 18 -3.05 -17.70 -15.99
C GLU A 18 -4.56 -17.50 -15.78
N PRO A 19 -5.36 -17.45 -16.86
CA PRO A 19 -6.81 -17.45 -16.75
C PRO A 19 -7.34 -18.68 -16.01
N GLY A 20 -8.49 -18.54 -15.35
CA GLY A 20 -9.10 -19.63 -14.58
C GLY A 20 -8.42 -19.94 -13.24
N HIS A 21 -7.25 -19.33 -12.96
CA HIS A 21 -6.58 -19.47 -11.67
C HIS A 21 -6.94 -18.34 -10.71
N CYS A 22 -6.92 -18.66 -9.42
CA CYS A 22 -7.17 -17.69 -8.37
C CYS A 22 -6.09 -16.63 -8.34
N GLN A 23 -6.49 -15.37 -8.45
CA GLN A 23 -5.56 -14.24 -8.50
C GLN A 23 -4.85 -13.93 -7.17
N CYS A 24 -5.06 -14.75 -6.14
CA CYS A 24 -4.44 -14.63 -4.81
C CYS A 24 -3.52 -15.83 -4.53
N CYS A 25 -4.01 -17.06 -4.69
CA CYS A 25 -3.27 -18.28 -4.33
C CYS A 25 -2.88 -19.17 -5.51
N ASN A 26 -3.18 -18.75 -6.74
CA ASN A 26 -2.91 -19.48 -7.98
C ASN A 26 -3.55 -20.86 -8.12
N LYS A 27 -4.50 -21.26 -7.27
CA LYS A 27 -5.23 -22.52 -7.44
C LYS A 27 -6.21 -22.40 -8.61
N LEU A 28 -6.37 -23.48 -9.38
CA LEU A 28 -7.39 -23.60 -10.42
C LEU A 28 -8.78 -23.39 -9.79
N ILE A 29 -9.61 -22.59 -10.46
CA ILE A 29 -11.00 -22.37 -10.04
C ILE A 29 -11.88 -23.40 -10.76
N GLU A 30 -12.22 -24.48 -10.06
CA GLU A 30 -13.01 -25.58 -10.59
C GLU A 30 -14.51 -25.28 -10.69
N THR A 31 -14.98 -24.20 -10.04
CA THR A 31 -16.39 -23.83 -10.03
C THR A 31 -16.73 -22.77 -11.07
N THR A 32 -17.86 -22.94 -11.76
CA THR A 32 -18.36 -21.98 -12.75
C THR A 32 -18.84 -20.66 -12.13
N ARG A 33 -19.12 -20.62 -10.83
CA ARG A 33 -19.63 -19.43 -10.11
C ARG A 33 -18.54 -18.44 -9.70
N ARG A 34 -17.27 -18.81 -9.76
CA ARG A 34 -16.14 -17.96 -9.35
C ARG A 34 -15.21 -17.77 -10.55
N ARG A 35 -14.64 -16.57 -10.70
CA ARG A 35 -13.74 -16.24 -11.83
C ARG A 35 -12.41 -15.62 -11.40
N THR A 36 -12.37 -14.96 -10.25
CA THR A 36 -11.18 -14.22 -9.79
C THR A 36 -10.56 -14.85 -8.53
N TRP A 37 -11.39 -15.36 -7.62
CA TRP A 37 -10.96 -15.91 -6.35
C TRP A 37 -11.58 -17.28 -6.13
N CYS A 38 -10.79 -18.30 -5.81
CA CYS A 38 -11.30 -19.64 -5.51
C CYS A 38 -12.16 -19.69 -4.23
N SER A 39 -12.00 -18.72 -3.33
CA SER A 39 -12.71 -18.65 -2.06
C SER A 39 -12.89 -17.20 -1.57
N ASP A 40 -13.82 -17.00 -0.65
CA ASP A 40 -14.03 -15.71 0.00
C ASP A 40 -12.84 -15.34 0.89
N LYS A 41 -12.11 -16.34 1.41
CA LYS A 41 -10.85 -16.15 2.13
C LYS A 41 -9.82 -15.47 1.23
N CYS A 42 -9.63 -15.96 0.01
CA CYS A 42 -8.73 -15.35 -0.98
C CYS A 42 -9.19 -13.93 -1.36
N ALA A 43 -10.49 -13.75 -1.61
CA ALA A 43 -11.04 -12.42 -1.91
C ALA A 43 -10.77 -11.42 -0.77
N ARG A 44 -11.05 -11.79 0.48
CA ARG A 44 -10.83 -10.94 1.67
C ARG A 44 -9.35 -10.67 1.92
N ALA A 45 -8.48 -11.66 1.71
CA ALA A 45 -7.03 -11.49 1.84
C ALA A 45 -6.50 -10.47 0.84
N TRP A 46 -6.95 -10.55 -0.41
CA TRP A 46 -6.61 -9.57 -1.44
C TRP A 46 -7.12 -8.17 -1.10
N GLN A 47 -8.42 -8.04 -0.81
CA GLN A 47 -9.07 -6.77 -0.49
C GLN A 47 -8.39 -6.05 0.68
N ARG A 48 -8.07 -6.78 1.75
CA ARG A 48 -7.39 -6.23 2.94
C ARG A 48 -6.01 -5.64 2.67
N ASN A 49 -5.38 -5.97 1.55
CA ASN A 49 -4.05 -5.48 1.20
C ASN A 49 -4.05 -4.57 -0.03
N HIS A 50 -5.09 -4.59 -0.85
CA HIS A 50 -5.06 -3.87 -2.13
C HIS A 50 -6.15 -2.82 -2.26
N ILE A 51 -7.18 -2.84 -1.41
CA ILE A 51 -8.29 -1.87 -1.50
C ILE A 51 -8.30 -1.02 -0.24
N TRP A 52 -8.13 0.31 -0.42
CA TRP A 52 -7.96 1.26 0.68
C TRP A 52 -8.98 1.09 1.81
N ARG A 53 -10.27 0.97 1.50
CA ARG A 53 -11.33 0.81 2.51
C ARG A 53 -11.05 -0.34 3.48
N PHE A 54 -10.61 -1.47 2.94
CA PHE A 54 -10.37 -2.69 3.72
C PHE A 54 -8.99 -2.67 4.38
N ALA A 55 -7.97 -2.19 3.67
CA ALA A 55 -6.61 -2.04 4.21
C ALA A 55 -6.57 -1.04 5.39
N ARG A 56 -7.21 0.13 5.23
CA ARG A 56 -7.39 1.11 6.31
C ARG A 56 -8.08 0.50 7.53
N SER A 57 -9.15 -0.27 7.31
CA SER A 57 -9.86 -0.96 8.40
C SER A 57 -8.99 -2.03 9.07
N ALA A 58 -8.19 -2.77 8.31
CA ALA A 58 -7.27 -3.77 8.84
C ALA A 58 -6.14 -3.12 9.66
N ALA A 59 -5.55 -2.02 9.18
CA ALA A 59 -4.53 -1.26 9.89
C ALA A 59 -5.04 -0.71 11.22
N LYS A 60 -6.23 -0.09 11.23
CA LYS A 60 -6.87 0.39 12.46
C LYS A 60 -7.11 -0.74 13.46
N ARG A 61 -7.60 -1.90 13.01
CA ARG A 61 -7.80 -3.06 13.88
C ARG A 61 -6.49 -3.62 14.44
N ARG A 62 -5.44 -3.75 13.62
CA ARG A 62 -4.10 -4.17 14.06
C ARG A 62 -3.57 -3.27 15.17
N ALA A 63 -3.70 -1.96 15.04
CA ALA A 63 -3.26 -0.99 16.04
C ALA A 63 -4.25 -0.81 17.21
N LYS A 64 -5.31 -1.63 17.32
CA LYS A 64 -6.38 -1.48 18.31
C LYS A 64 -6.97 -0.06 18.36
N TYR A 65 -7.04 0.59 17.19
CA TYR A 65 -7.48 1.96 16.98
C TYR A 65 -6.67 3.01 17.77
N ARG A 66 -5.42 2.71 18.13
CA ARG A 66 -4.53 3.62 18.85
C ARG A 66 -3.36 4.05 17.99
N CYS A 67 -2.82 5.22 18.31
CA CYS A 67 -1.55 5.67 17.75
C CYS A 67 -0.45 4.64 18.07
N VAL A 68 0.37 4.29 17.08
CA VAL A 68 1.48 3.34 17.26
C VAL A 68 2.72 3.96 17.90
N ARG A 69 2.74 5.29 18.09
CA ARG A 69 3.87 5.96 18.75
C ARG A 69 3.88 5.64 20.24
N PRO A 70 5.03 5.24 20.82
CA PRO A 70 5.14 4.92 22.24
C PRO A 70 4.65 6.06 23.14
N GLY A 71 3.96 5.72 24.22
CA GLY A 71 3.46 6.69 25.21
C GLY A 71 2.30 7.58 24.72
N CYS A 72 1.83 7.44 23.48
CA CYS A 72 0.76 8.29 22.97
C CYS A 72 -0.61 7.90 23.58
N THR A 73 -1.27 8.87 24.22
CA THR A 73 -2.58 8.71 24.88
C THR A 73 -3.75 9.29 24.08
N ALA A 74 -3.52 9.68 22.82
CA ALA A 74 -4.54 10.28 21.97
C ALA A 74 -5.81 9.41 21.85
N LYS A 75 -6.97 10.06 21.69
CA LYS A 75 -8.25 9.36 21.59
C LYS A 75 -8.31 8.55 20.31
N ARG A 76 -8.95 7.37 20.37
CA ARG A 76 -9.07 6.45 19.23
C ARG A 76 -9.65 7.09 17.97
N ARG A 77 -10.61 8.01 18.14
CA ARG A 77 -11.27 8.73 17.04
C ARG A 77 -10.34 9.68 16.30
N ASP A 78 -9.29 10.17 16.97
CA ASP A 78 -8.32 11.12 16.42
C ASP A 78 -7.18 10.39 15.68
N CYS A 79 -7.26 9.06 15.58
CA CYS A 79 -6.27 8.23 14.92
C CYS A 79 -6.66 7.94 13.47
N GLU A 80 -5.73 8.19 12.57
CA GLU A 80 -5.82 7.99 11.13
C GLU A 80 -4.72 7.05 10.62
N VAL A 81 -4.86 6.60 9.37
CA VAL A 81 -3.92 5.65 8.77
C VAL A 81 -2.99 6.44 7.86
N ASN A 82 -1.70 6.25 8.08
CA ASN A 82 -0.63 6.78 7.25
C ASN A 82 0.03 5.64 6.46
N HIS A 83 0.51 5.94 5.26
CA HIS A 83 1.38 5.06 4.49
C HIS A 83 2.83 5.24 4.97
N LEU A 84 3.52 4.14 5.29
CA LEU A 84 4.94 4.17 5.68
C LEU A 84 5.80 4.65 4.52
N ALA A 85 5.64 4.02 3.35
CA ALA A 85 6.21 4.52 2.11
C ALA A 85 5.41 5.74 1.62
N ALA A 86 6.07 6.90 1.59
CA ALA A 86 5.47 8.14 1.11
C ALA A 86 4.99 7.97 -0.35
N ARG A 87 3.72 8.27 -0.60
CA ARG A 87 3.17 8.20 -1.97
C ARG A 87 3.50 9.47 -2.76
N ASP A 88 3.93 9.29 -4.01
CA ASP A 88 4.09 10.34 -5.02
C ASP A 88 2.97 10.23 -6.06
N GLY A 89 1.77 10.70 -5.69
CA GLY A 89 0.60 10.61 -6.58
C GLY A 89 0.08 9.18 -6.78
N GLY A 90 -1.07 9.08 -7.44
CA GLY A 90 -1.86 7.85 -7.54
C GLY A 90 -2.97 7.86 -6.50
N GLY A 91 -4.22 7.96 -6.97
CA GLY A 91 -5.39 8.12 -6.12
C GLY A 91 -5.70 6.92 -5.22
N TYR A 92 -6.95 6.84 -4.78
CA TYR A 92 -7.49 5.76 -3.92
C TYR A 92 -7.77 4.45 -4.69
N GLY A 93 -7.13 4.26 -5.85
CA GLY A 93 -7.30 3.07 -6.68
C GLY A 93 -6.65 1.84 -6.04
N PRO A 94 -7.10 0.62 -6.39
CA PRO A 94 -6.48 -0.58 -5.85
C PRO A 94 -4.99 -0.70 -6.20
N GLY A 95 -4.18 -1.24 -5.29
CA GLY A 95 -2.76 -1.52 -5.57
C GLY A 95 -1.94 -1.95 -4.35
N CYS A 96 -0.70 -2.37 -4.60
CA CYS A 96 0.26 -2.91 -3.63
C CYS A 96 0.71 -1.86 -2.60
N HIS A 97 0.64 -0.59 -2.95
CA HIS A 97 0.87 0.50 -2.02
C HIS A 97 -0.12 0.53 -0.83
N HIS A 98 -1.18 -0.28 -0.84
CA HIS A 98 -2.09 -0.47 0.29
C HIS A 98 -1.75 -1.68 1.17
N HIS A 99 -0.66 -2.39 0.91
CA HIS A 99 -0.26 -3.55 1.73
C HIS A 99 -0.17 -3.15 3.19
N LEU A 100 -0.71 -4.00 4.05
CA LEU A 100 -0.78 -3.74 5.49
C LEU A 100 0.63 -3.66 6.11
N ASP A 101 1.53 -4.51 5.63
CA ASP A 101 2.94 -4.58 5.97
C ASP A 101 3.78 -4.19 4.75
N PRO A 102 4.98 -3.62 4.96
CA PRO A 102 5.89 -3.36 3.86
C PRO A 102 6.40 -4.67 3.27
N ASP A 103 6.57 -4.71 1.95
CA ASP A 103 7.21 -5.83 1.26
C ASP A 103 8.75 -5.77 1.37
N VAL A 104 9.44 -6.74 0.76
CA VAL A 104 10.92 -6.82 0.74
C VAL A 104 11.58 -5.63 0.04
N LYS A 105 10.84 -4.88 -0.78
CA LYS A 105 11.28 -3.66 -1.47
C LYS A 105 10.87 -2.40 -0.72
N GLY A 106 10.24 -2.52 0.46
CA GLY A 106 9.71 -1.42 1.25
C GLY A 106 8.42 -0.81 0.69
N ILE A 107 7.75 -1.44 -0.26
CA ILE A 107 6.47 -0.97 -0.82
C ILE A 107 5.34 -1.31 0.15
N GLY A 108 4.40 -0.37 0.31
CA GLY A 108 3.25 -0.53 1.19
C GLY A 108 3.59 -0.19 2.64
N GLY A 109 2.96 -0.92 3.56
CA GLY A 109 3.05 -0.67 4.99
C GLY A 109 2.13 0.46 5.43
N LEU A 110 1.23 0.15 6.36
CA LEU A 110 0.28 1.10 6.94
C LEU A 110 0.52 1.27 8.43
N GLU A 111 0.61 2.51 8.91
CA GLU A 111 0.67 2.78 10.35
C GLU A 111 -0.53 3.60 10.80
N VAL A 112 -0.83 3.55 12.11
CA VAL A 112 -1.94 4.30 12.69
C VAL A 112 -1.37 5.38 13.59
N LEU A 113 -1.67 6.63 13.29
CA LEU A 113 -1.14 7.79 13.99
C LEU A 113 -2.27 8.69 14.45
N CYS A 114 -2.10 9.35 15.60
CA CYS A 114 -2.98 10.48 15.93
C CYS A 114 -2.67 11.67 15.03
N ARG A 115 -3.60 12.63 14.93
CA ARG A 115 -3.44 13.85 14.12
C ARG A 115 -2.09 14.56 14.32
N VAL A 116 -1.61 14.67 15.57
CA VAL A 116 -0.33 15.34 15.88
C VAL A 116 0.86 14.58 15.29
N HIS A 117 0.97 13.27 15.58
CA HIS A 117 2.06 12.45 15.03
C HIS A 117 1.96 12.28 13.53
N HIS A 118 0.74 12.23 12.99
CA HIS A 118 0.53 12.17 11.55
C HIS A 118 1.06 13.43 10.87
N ALA A 119 0.73 14.63 11.39
CA ALA A 119 1.25 15.88 10.85
C ALA A 119 2.79 15.92 10.81
N ILE A 120 3.46 15.45 11.86
CA ILE A 120 4.93 15.35 11.92
C ILE A 120 5.47 14.44 10.82
N VAL A 121 4.89 13.24 10.67
CA VAL A 121 5.34 12.27 9.67
C VAL A 121 5.06 12.77 8.25
N THR A 122 3.87 13.30 7.99
CA THR A 122 3.50 13.85 6.68
C THR A 122 4.40 15.02 6.29
N ALA A 123 4.77 15.88 7.25
CA ALA A 123 5.71 16.98 7.02
C ALA A 123 7.11 16.44 6.64
N ALA A 124 7.63 15.46 7.37
CA ALA A 124 8.91 14.82 7.04
C ALA A 124 8.89 14.16 5.64
N GLN A 125 7.82 13.43 5.33
CA GLN A 125 7.62 12.83 4.01
C GLN A 125 7.52 13.89 2.89
N ALA A 126 6.85 15.02 3.14
CA ALA A 126 6.75 16.10 2.18
C ALA A 126 8.12 16.74 1.89
N SER A 127 8.91 16.98 2.94
CA SER A 127 10.29 17.48 2.81
C SER A 127 11.17 16.50 2.03
N ALA A 128 11.09 15.20 2.30
CA ALA A 128 11.83 14.17 1.58
C ALA A 128 11.47 14.13 0.09
N ARG A 129 10.17 14.20 -0.25
CA ARG A 129 9.71 14.30 -1.64
C ARG A 129 10.25 15.55 -2.33
N ALA A 130 10.23 16.70 -1.65
CA ALA A 130 10.75 17.94 -2.21
C ALA A 130 12.25 17.86 -2.50
N ALA A 131 13.03 17.26 -1.60
CA ALA A 131 14.46 17.02 -1.79
C ALA A 131 14.73 16.09 -2.98
N SER A 132 14.01 14.97 -3.08
CA SER A 132 14.13 14.03 -4.20
C SER A 132 13.83 14.70 -5.55
N ARG A 133 12.74 15.49 -5.63
CA ARG A 133 12.40 16.25 -6.85
C ARG A 133 13.47 17.26 -7.24
N ARG A 134 14.11 17.93 -6.27
CA ARG A 134 15.24 18.84 -6.53
C ARG A 134 16.45 18.07 -7.07
N ALA A 135 16.83 16.96 -6.45
CA ALA A 135 17.94 16.13 -6.90
C ALA A 135 17.72 15.61 -8.34
N THR A 136 16.52 15.12 -8.66
CA THR A 136 16.18 14.66 -10.02
C THR A 136 16.29 15.79 -11.06
N ARG A 137 15.87 17.01 -10.70
CA ARG A 137 16.01 18.18 -11.59
C ARG A 137 17.47 18.55 -11.85
N GLU A 138 18.33 18.53 -10.83
CA GLU A 138 19.77 18.81 -10.99
C GLU A 138 20.47 17.75 -11.84
N ILE A 139 20.13 16.47 -11.67
CA ILE A 139 20.64 15.38 -12.52
C ILE A 139 20.20 15.58 -13.98
N ALA A 140 18.94 15.94 -14.22
CA ALA A 140 18.44 16.20 -15.57
C ALA A 140 19.16 17.40 -16.23
N LYS A 141 19.42 18.45 -15.45
CA LYS A 141 20.14 19.65 -15.91
C LYS A 141 21.59 19.35 -16.27
N THR A 142 22.31 18.60 -15.44
CA THR A 142 23.70 18.19 -15.70
C THR A 142 23.84 17.24 -16.88
N LYS A 143 22.90 16.31 -17.08
CA LYS A 143 22.87 15.46 -18.29
C LYS A 143 22.65 16.26 -19.56
N LYS A 144 21.81 17.30 -19.52
CA LYS A 144 21.54 18.19 -20.65
C LYS A 144 22.72 19.09 -21.02
N LEU A 145 23.59 19.42 -20.07
CA LEU A 145 24.81 20.20 -20.32
C LEU A 145 25.98 19.38 -20.90
N LYS A 146 25.92 18.05 -20.82
CA LYS A 146 26.97 17.13 -21.32
C LYS A 146 26.64 16.51 -22.69
N GLN A 147 25.51 16.89 -23.29
CA GLN A 147 25.12 16.60 -24.67
C GLN A 147 25.34 17.85 -25.51
#